data_AF-X1F1U9-F1
#
_entry.id   AF-X1F1U9-F1
#
_cell.length_a   1.000
_cell.length_b   1.000
_cell.length_c   1.000
_cell.angle_alpha   90.00
_cell.angle_beta   90.00
_cell.angle_gamma   90.00
#
_symmetry.space_group_name_H-M   'P 1'
#
loop_
_entity.id
_entity.type
_entity.pdbx_description
1 polymer ?
#
loop_
_entity_poly.entity_id
_entity_poly.type
_entity_poly.pdbx_seq_one_letter_code
_entity_poly.pdbx_strand_id
1 'polypeptide(L)'
;CDSLISAEKIFEYYKSNDDLPDASPIINNYAKALEIMLDECISVHFKSLIKKKYFQKQVSLDIYKKFGWLKDKKSIPLGGWVKIIGSFEDEGSSFEIKEFKDCILDKIDNGTLHIIRDACFYLADLRNSKSHRETITMEEIFSHRREIITLLNPIINKIY
;
A
#
# COMPACT_ATOMS: atom_id res chain seq x y z
N CYS A 1 7.74 -10.06 4.56
CA CYS A 1 8.82 -9.47 3.72
C CYS A 1 9.20 -10.31 2.47
N ASP A 2 8.72 -11.55 2.34
CA ASP A 2 9.10 -12.45 1.24
C ASP A 2 8.75 -11.94 -0.17
N SER A 3 7.71 -11.11 -0.30
CA SER A 3 7.31 -10.52 -1.59
C SER A 3 8.30 -9.50 -2.14
N LEU A 4 9.00 -8.74 -1.29
CA LEU A 4 10.09 -7.82 -1.70
C LEU A 4 11.28 -8.61 -2.22
N ILE A 5 11.68 -9.66 -1.49
CA ILE A 5 12.74 -10.58 -1.91
C ILE A 5 12.39 -11.24 -3.24
N SER A 6 11.11 -11.59 -3.43
CA SER A 6 10.63 -12.18 -4.68
C SER A 6 10.68 -11.18 -5.84
N ALA A 7 10.30 -9.92 -5.62
CA ALA A 7 10.44 -8.86 -6.63
C ALA A 7 11.90 -8.70 -7.08
N GLU A 8 12.83 -8.68 -6.12
CA GLU A 8 14.26 -8.56 -6.38
C GLU A 8 14.82 -9.76 -7.15
N LYS A 9 14.42 -10.98 -6.78
CA LYS A 9 14.81 -12.21 -7.50
C LYS A 9 14.30 -12.22 -8.94
N ILE A 10 13.08 -11.76 -9.17
CA ILE A 10 12.52 -11.66 -10.52
C ILE A 10 13.28 -10.62 -11.31
N PHE A 11 13.56 -9.45 -10.72
CA PHE A 11 14.37 -8.43 -11.36
C PHE A 11 15.76 -8.94 -11.77
N GLU A 12 16.49 -9.62 -10.88
CA GLU A 12 17.80 -10.17 -11.21
C GLU A 12 17.71 -11.29 -12.26
N TYR A 13 16.66 -12.12 -12.23
CA TYR A 13 16.40 -13.12 -13.27
C TYR A 13 16.20 -12.48 -14.65
N TYR A 14 15.36 -11.43 -14.74
CA TYR A 14 15.13 -10.70 -15.98
C TYR A 14 16.40 -9.97 -16.45
N LYS A 15 17.18 -9.39 -15.53
CA LYS A 15 18.46 -8.76 -15.87
C LYS A 15 19.47 -9.76 -16.44
N SER A 16 19.42 -11.02 -16.01
CA SER A 16 20.29 -12.08 -16.51
C SER A 16 19.81 -12.76 -17.80
N ASN A 17 18.55 -12.54 -18.21
CA ASN A 17 17.95 -13.19 -19.39
C ASN A 17 17.10 -12.16 -20.17
N ASP A 18 17.54 -11.79 -21.38
CA ASP A 18 16.89 -10.80 -22.28
C ASP A 18 15.51 -11.22 -22.83
N ASP A 19 14.91 -12.31 -22.32
CA ASP A 19 13.92 -13.09 -23.05
C ASP A 19 12.43 -12.83 -22.69
N LEU A 20 12.10 -11.81 -21.89
CA LEU A 20 10.70 -11.58 -21.48
C LEU A 20 10.14 -10.23 -21.96
N PRO A 21 9.05 -10.23 -22.76
CA PRO A 21 8.47 -9.01 -23.32
C PRO A 21 7.66 -8.17 -22.32
N ASP A 22 7.30 -8.73 -21.15
CA ASP A 22 6.57 -8.01 -20.10
C ASP A 22 7.21 -8.19 -18.73
N ALA A 23 7.66 -7.08 -18.15
CA ALA A 23 8.26 -7.00 -16.82
C ALA A 23 7.28 -6.53 -15.73
N SER A 24 5.98 -6.43 -16.04
CA SER A 24 4.92 -6.01 -15.11
C SER A 24 4.85 -6.81 -13.80
N PRO A 25 5.21 -8.11 -13.76
CA PRO A 25 5.26 -8.86 -12.51
C PRO A 25 6.17 -8.24 -11.44
N ILE A 26 7.24 -7.53 -11.82
CA ILE A 26 8.16 -6.89 -10.88
C ILE A 26 7.45 -5.76 -10.11
N ILE A 27 6.78 -4.85 -10.83
CA ILE A 27 5.99 -3.76 -10.21
C ILE A 27 4.85 -4.34 -9.36
N ASN A 28 4.16 -5.36 -9.88
CA ASN A 28 3.08 -6.01 -9.15
C ASN A 28 3.56 -6.58 -7.81
N ASN A 29 4.76 -7.15 -7.76
CA ASN A 29 5.32 -7.68 -6.53
C ASN A 29 5.80 -6.59 -5.57
N TYR A 30 6.39 -5.48 -6.05
CA TYR A 30 6.67 -4.32 -5.17
C TYR A 30 5.38 -3.75 -4.57
N ALA A 31 4.35 -3.55 -5.40
CA ALA A 31 3.06 -3.07 -4.95
C ALA A 31 2.43 -4.02 -3.92
N LYS A 32 2.46 -5.34 -4.19
CA LYS A 32 1.89 -6.32 -3.28
C LYS A 32 2.65 -6.41 -1.97
N ALA A 33 3.98 -6.30 -2.02
CA ALA A 33 4.79 -6.28 -0.81
C ALA A 33 4.45 -5.08 0.08
N LEU A 34 4.27 -3.89 -0.49
CA LEU A 34 3.83 -2.73 0.28
C LEU A 34 2.42 -2.94 0.88
N GLU A 35 1.47 -3.48 0.12
CA GLU A 35 0.13 -3.82 0.67
C GLU A 35 0.23 -4.77 1.88
N ILE A 36 1.10 -5.79 1.81
CA ILE A 36 1.31 -6.75 2.89
C ILE A 36 1.96 -6.07 4.10
N MET A 37 3.01 -5.28 3.90
CA MET A 37 3.67 -4.56 5.01
C MET A 37 2.68 -3.66 5.77
N LEU A 38 1.84 -2.92 5.03
CA LEU A 38 0.85 -2.04 5.65
C LEU A 38 -0.29 -2.84 6.33
N ASP A 39 -0.64 -4.02 5.81
CA ASP A 39 -1.62 -4.89 6.48
C ASP A 39 -1.07 -5.45 7.80
N GLU A 40 0.15 -5.99 7.76
CA GLU A 40 0.82 -6.62 8.90
C GLU A 40 1.12 -5.62 10.01
N CYS A 41 1.56 -4.41 9.65
CA CYS A 41 2.09 -3.46 10.63
C CYS A 41 1.15 -2.31 10.97
N ILE A 42 0.19 -1.98 10.09
CA ILE A 42 -0.74 -0.86 10.33
C ILE A 42 -2.16 -1.37 10.52
N SER A 43 -2.68 -2.16 9.57
CA SER A 43 -4.09 -2.60 9.62
C SER A 43 -4.41 -3.48 10.82
N VAL A 44 -3.40 -4.13 11.40
CA VAL A 44 -3.53 -4.87 12.65
C VAL A 44 -4.14 -4.03 13.78
N HIS A 45 -3.83 -2.73 13.82
CA HIS A 45 -4.34 -1.81 14.84
C HIS A 45 -5.82 -1.48 14.66
N PHE A 46 -6.37 -1.63 13.45
CA PHE A 46 -7.78 -1.37 13.17
C PHE A 46 -8.69 -2.56 13.50
N LYS A 47 -8.14 -3.77 13.73
CA LYS A 47 -8.93 -5.01 13.85
C LYS A 47 -10.02 -4.95 14.92
N SER A 48 -9.72 -4.38 16.09
CA SER A 48 -10.69 -4.23 17.18
C SER A 48 -11.84 -3.29 16.79
N LEU A 49 -11.50 -2.12 16.23
CA LEU A 49 -12.47 -1.12 15.81
C LEU A 49 -13.34 -1.63 14.65
N ILE A 50 -12.76 -2.32 13.67
CA ILE A 50 -13.47 -2.97 12.56
C ILE A 50 -14.47 -3.99 13.09
N LYS A 51 -14.05 -4.88 14.01
CA LYS A 51 -14.95 -5.87 14.61
C LYS A 51 -16.12 -5.20 15.31
N LYS A 52 -15.86 -4.15 16.10
CA LYS A 52 -16.91 -3.37 16.82
C LYS A 52 -17.91 -2.76 15.83
N LYS A 53 -17.44 -1.98 14.85
CA LYS A 53 -18.28 -1.25 13.89
C LYS A 53 -19.13 -2.18 13.02
N TYR A 54 -18.52 -3.25 12.48
CA TYR A 54 -19.23 -4.20 11.59
C TYR A 54 -20.20 -5.12 12.34
N PHE A 55 -19.87 -5.56 13.56
CA PHE A 55 -20.77 -6.39 14.36
C PHE A 55 -22.00 -5.60 14.83
N GLN A 56 -21.83 -4.31 15.11
CA GLN A 56 -22.93 -3.43 15.54
C GLN A 56 -23.78 -2.89 14.38
N LYS A 57 -23.48 -3.25 13.11
CA LYS A 57 -24.11 -2.69 11.89
C LYS A 57 -24.04 -1.16 11.81
N GLN A 58 -23.05 -0.53 12.46
CA GLN A 58 -22.85 0.93 12.50
C GLN A 58 -21.79 1.38 11.49
N VAL A 59 -21.80 0.84 10.27
CA VAL A 59 -20.77 1.16 9.28
C VAL A 59 -21.34 2.14 8.27
N SER A 60 -20.83 3.37 8.27
CA SER A 60 -21.14 4.33 7.21
C SER A 60 -20.56 3.87 5.87
N LEU A 61 -21.16 4.33 4.77
CA LEU A 61 -20.70 3.98 3.42
C LEU A 61 -19.22 4.37 3.20
N ASP A 62 -18.76 5.45 3.82
CA ASP A 62 -17.38 5.90 3.72
C ASP A 62 -16.39 4.94 4.40
N ILE A 63 -16.69 4.52 5.63
CA ILE A 63 -15.90 3.51 6.34
C ILE A 63 -15.90 2.18 5.58
N TYR A 64 -17.05 1.79 5.01
CA TYR A 64 -17.13 0.58 4.21
C TYR A 64 -16.21 0.63 2.98
N LYS A 65 -16.22 1.74 2.24
CA LYS A 65 -15.37 1.93 1.05
C LYS A 65 -13.87 1.92 1.38
N LYS A 66 -13.49 2.43 2.54
CA LYS A 66 -12.09 2.55 2.96
C LYS A 66 -11.56 1.27 3.61
N PHE A 67 -12.27 0.77 4.63
CA PHE A 67 -11.76 -0.31 5.48
C PHE A 67 -12.49 -1.65 5.29
N GLY A 68 -13.44 -1.74 4.35
CA GLY A 68 -14.22 -2.96 4.12
C GLY A 68 -13.40 -4.19 3.74
N TRP A 69 -12.23 -4.01 3.14
CA TRP A 69 -11.28 -5.10 2.87
C TRP A 69 -10.87 -5.86 4.13
N LEU A 70 -10.68 -5.14 5.24
CA LEU A 70 -10.22 -5.72 6.51
C LEU A 70 -11.28 -6.61 7.15
N LYS A 71 -12.56 -6.34 6.92
CA LYS A 71 -13.67 -7.20 7.37
C LYS A 71 -13.53 -8.62 6.82
N ASP A 72 -13.14 -8.74 5.56
CA ASP A 72 -12.99 -10.01 4.86
C ASP A 72 -11.56 -10.59 4.99
N LYS A 73 -10.76 -10.08 5.95
CA LYS A 73 -9.35 -10.46 6.17
C LYS A 73 -8.48 -10.27 4.93
N LYS A 74 -8.78 -9.27 4.11
CA LYS A 74 -7.99 -8.89 2.93
C LYS A 74 -7.19 -7.63 3.23
N SER A 75 -5.98 -7.55 2.66
CA SER A 75 -5.17 -6.33 2.69
C SER A 75 -5.87 -5.20 1.93
N ILE A 76 -5.78 -3.97 2.45
CA ILE A 76 -6.24 -2.78 1.72
C ILE A 76 -5.32 -2.55 0.50
N PRO A 77 -5.87 -2.35 -0.71
CA PRO A 77 -5.05 -2.07 -1.90
C PRO A 77 -4.40 -0.70 -1.82
N LEU A 78 -3.30 -0.48 -2.53
CA LEU A 78 -2.54 0.79 -2.49
C LEU A 78 -3.40 2.05 -2.71
N GLY A 79 -4.26 2.05 -3.73
CA GLY A 79 -5.18 3.18 -3.97
C GLY A 79 -6.22 3.38 -2.87
N GLY A 80 -6.50 2.35 -2.06
CA GLY A 80 -7.29 2.45 -0.83
C GLY A 80 -6.51 3.16 0.28
N TRP A 81 -5.24 2.79 0.48
CA TRP A 81 -4.35 3.45 1.44
C TRP A 81 -4.18 4.95 1.16
N VAL A 82 -4.01 5.34 -0.09
CA VAL A 82 -3.95 6.77 -0.49
C VAL A 82 -5.17 7.53 0.01
N LYS A 83 -6.37 6.98 -0.19
CA LYS A 83 -7.64 7.59 0.22
C LYS A 83 -7.81 7.64 1.74
N ILE A 84 -7.40 6.58 2.44
CA ILE A 84 -7.47 6.50 3.90
C ILE A 84 -6.58 7.58 4.52
N ILE A 85 -5.30 7.61 4.13
CA ILE A 85 -4.34 8.56 4.69
C ILE A 85 -4.73 9.99 4.32
N GLY A 86 -5.17 10.24 3.09
CA GLY A 86 -5.72 11.55 2.71
C GLY A 86 -6.89 12.00 3.59
N SER A 87 -7.77 11.08 4.01
CA SER A 87 -8.84 11.41 4.96
C SER A 87 -8.36 11.62 6.40
N PHE A 88 -7.20 11.08 6.80
CA PHE A 88 -6.60 11.39 8.10
C PHE A 88 -6.04 12.81 8.17
N GLU A 89 -5.65 13.38 7.05
CA GLU A 89 -5.10 14.74 6.95
C GLU A 89 -6.18 15.82 6.80
N ASP A 90 -7.40 15.46 6.43
CA ASP A 90 -8.52 16.39 6.26
C ASP A 90 -9.07 16.90 7.61
N GLU A 91 -9.07 18.22 7.81
CA GLU A 91 -9.61 18.88 9.00
C GLU A 91 -11.13 18.64 9.17
N GLY A 92 -11.84 18.46 8.06
CA GLY A 92 -13.27 18.15 8.00
C GLY A 92 -13.61 16.67 8.17
N SER A 93 -12.63 15.81 8.46
CA SER A 93 -12.83 14.37 8.61
C SER A 93 -13.87 14.02 9.66
N SER A 94 -14.67 13.01 9.35
CA SER A 94 -15.72 12.51 10.26
C SER A 94 -15.12 11.98 11.55
N PHE A 95 -15.92 11.99 12.62
CA PHE A 95 -15.51 11.40 13.90
C PHE A 95 -15.04 9.94 13.75
N GLU A 96 -15.69 9.17 12.87
CA GLU A 96 -15.31 7.78 12.63
C GLU A 96 -13.91 7.67 12.03
N ILE A 97 -13.55 8.52 11.06
CA ILE A 97 -12.21 8.53 10.47
C ILE A 97 -11.17 8.91 11.52
N LYS A 98 -11.49 9.85 12.42
CA LYS A 98 -10.63 10.22 13.55
C LYS A 98 -10.41 9.02 14.49
N GLU A 99 -11.46 8.26 14.83
CA GLU A 99 -11.29 7.03 15.63
C GLU A 99 -10.31 6.03 14.98
N PHE A 100 -10.34 5.88 13.66
CA PHE A 100 -9.38 5.04 12.94
C PHE A 100 -7.96 5.62 12.99
N LYS A 101 -7.81 6.94 12.78
CA LYS A 101 -6.51 7.62 12.88
C LYS A 101 -5.91 7.43 14.27
N ASP A 102 -6.70 7.61 15.31
CA ASP A 102 -6.28 7.49 16.71
C ASP A 102 -5.74 6.09 17.04
N CYS A 103 -6.19 5.04 16.34
CA CYS A 103 -5.66 3.68 16.53
C CYS A 103 -4.17 3.54 16.19
N ILE A 104 -3.60 4.46 15.40
CA ILE A 104 -2.22 4.36 14.88
C ILE A 104 -1.32 5.53 15.25
N LEU A 105 -1.85 6.60 15.87
CA LEU A 105 -1.07 7.80 16.19
C LEU A 105 0.07 7.56 17.19
N ASP A 106 -0.09 6.61 18.12
CA ASP A 106 0.99 6.22 19.05
C ASP A 106 2.03 5.27 18.43
N LYS A 107 1.86 4.89 17.16
CA LYS A 107 2.70 3.92 16.45
C LYS A 107 3.41 4.53 15.25
N ILE A 108 2.74 5.44 14.56
CA ILE A 108 3.19 6.00 13.29
C ILE A 108 2.93 7.50 13.31
N ASP A 109 4.00 8.28 13.20
CA ASP A 109 3.90 9.73 13.13
C ASP A 109 3.32 10.19 11.77
N ASN A 110 2.78 11.41 11.73
CA ASN A 110 2.17 11.97 10.52
C ASN A 110 3.15 12.08 9.34
N GLY A 111 4.45 12.29 9.60
CA GLY A 111 5.47 12.32 8.55
C GLY A 111 5.63 10.95 7.90
N THR A 112 5.66 9.89 8.71
CA THR A 112 5.68 8.51 8.21
C THR A 112 4.40 8.18 7.41
N LEU A 113 3.21 8.64 7.84
CA LEU A 113 1.97 8.48 7.07
C LEU A 113 2.05 9.15 5.70
N HIS A 114 2.64 10.33 5.61
CA HIS A 114 2.83 11.04 4.35
C HIS A 114 3.71 10.24 3.38
N ILE A 115 4.85 9.75 3.87
CA ILE A 115 5.77 8.89 3.08
C ILE A 115 5.03 7.65 2.55
N ILE A 116 4.26 6.98 3.41
CA ILE A 116 3.47 5.81 3.02
C ILE A 116 2.47 6.17 1.91
N ARG A 117 1.77 7.30 2.06
CA ARG A 117 0.78 7.76 1.07
C ARG A 117 1.44 7.98 -0.29
N ASP A 118 2.57 8.66 -0.32
CA ASP A 118 3.28 9.00 -1.55
C ASP A 118 3.81 7.73 -2.24
N ALA A 119 4.37 6.78 -1.48
CA ALA A 119 4.78 5.49 -2.01
C ALA A 119 3.58 4.68 -2.56
N CYS A 120 2.45 4.67 -1.85
CA CYS A 120 1.23 4.02 -2.31
C CYS A 120 0.70 4.68 -3.59
N PHE A 121 0.72 6.00 -3.67
CA PHE A 121 0.28 6.75 -4.85
C PHE A 121 1.14 6.41 -6.06
N TYR A 122 2.46 6.50 -5.91
CA TYR A 122 3.42 6.19 -6.97
C TYR A 122 3.26 4.75 -7.50
N LEU A 123 3.26 3.76 -6.60
CA LEU A 123 3.14 2.36 -6.99
C LEU A 123 1.74 2.01 -7.51
N ALA A 124 0.67 2.65 -7.01
CA ALA A 124 -0.67 2.45 -7.54
C ALA A 124 -0.81 2.99 -8.97
N ASP A 125 -0.22 4.16 -9.25
CA ASP A 125 -0.24 4.76 -10.58
C ASP A 125 0.60 3.94 -11.57
N LEU A 126 1.81 3.55 -11.16
CA LEU A 126 2.69 2.70 -11.97
C LEU A 126 2.05 1.33 -12.25
N ARG A 127 1.33 0.77 -11.27
CA ARG A 127 0.55 -0.46 -11.46
C ARG A 127 -0.62 -0.20 -12.40
N ASN A 128 -1.48 0.79 -12.17
CA ASN A 128 -2.75 0.97 -12.90
C ASN A 128 -2.57 1.47 -14.35
N SER A 129 -1.64 2.38 -14.60
CA SER A 129 -1.36 2.87 -15.96
C SER A 129 -0.86 1.75 -16.87
N LYS A 130 -0.12 0.78 -16.32
CA LYS A 130 0.56 -0.27 -17.08
C LYS A 130 -0.12 -1.64 -17.03
N SER A 131 -0.87 -1.97 -15.98
CA SER A 131 -1.59 -3.27 -15.87
C SER A 131 -2.87 -3.38 -16.73
N HIS A 132 -3.32 -2.31 -17.38
CA HIS A 132 -4.55 -2.32 -18.18
C HIS A 132 -4.38 -1.89 -19.65
N ARG A 133 -3.20 -1.40 -20.09
CA ARG A 133 -3.04 -0.85 -21.45
C ARG A 133 -1.68 -1.12 -22.14
N GLU A 134 -0.58 -1.35 -21.41
CA GLU A 134 0.78 -1.37 -22.01
C GLU A 134 1.70 -2.40 -21.32
N THR A 135 2.41 -3.22 -22.10
CA THR A 135 3.52 -4.06 -21.61
C THR A 135 4.66 -3.16 -21.14
N ILE A 136 5.20 -3.42 -19.94
CA ILE A 136 6.32 -2.64 -19.39
C ILE A 136 7.64 -3.34 -19.71
N THR A 137 8.61 -2.57 -20.22
CA THR A 137 9.93 -3.10 -20.55
C THR A 137 10.83 -3.14 -19.32
N MET A 138 11.91 -3.93 -19.39
CA MET A 138 12.94 -3.92 -18.35
C MET A 138 13.61 -2.56 -18.20
N GLU A 139 13.81 -1.81 -19.28
CA GLU A 139 14.39 -0.45 -19.25
C GLU A 139 13.53 0.51 -18.42
N GLU A 140 12.20 0.42 -18.56
CA GLU A 140 11.28 1.17 -17.72
C GLU A 140 11.35 0.71 -16.26
N ILE A 141 11.46 -0.59 -15.98
CA ILE A 141 11.68 -1.08 -14.61
C ILE A 141 12.95 -0.48 -14.01
N PHE A 142 14.06 -0.46 -14.76
CA PHE A 142 15.32 0.13 -14.29
C PHE A 142 15.16 1.61 -13.93
N SER A 143 14.44 2.38 -14.74
CA SER A 143 14.22 3.81 -14.49
C SER A 143 13.36 4.06 -13.25
N HIS A 144 12.39 3.19 -12.97
CA HIS A 144 11.53 3.28 -11.78
C HIS A 144 12.16 2.70 -10.51
N ARG A 145 13.07 1.72 -10.61
CA ARG A 145 13.59 0.98 -9.44
C ARG A 145 14.25 1.88 -8.39
N ARG A 146 15.02 2.88 -8.82
CA ARG A 146 15.67 3.82 -7.89
C ARG A 146 14.63 4.58 -7.06
N GLU A 147 13.56 5.04 -7.70
CA GLU A 147 12.48 5.76 -7.05
C GLU A 147 11.72 4.84 -6.08
N ILE A 148 11.38 3.62 -6.52
CA ILE A 148 10.70 2.62 -5.68
C ILE A 148 11.52 2.34 -4.40
N ILE A 149 12.82 2.09 -4.52
CA ILE A 149 13.69 1.84 -3.36
C ILE A 149 13.75 3.07 -2.45
N THR A 150 13.85 4.27 -3.03
CA THR A 150 13.88 5.53 -2.27
C THR A 150 12.60 5.75 -1.48
N LEU A 151 11.44 5.36 -2.04
CA LEU A 151 10.15 5.45 -1.38
C LEU A 151 9.93 4.36 -0.31
N LEU A 152 10.39 3.13 -0.57
CA LEU A 152 10.16 1.99 0.34
C LEU A 152 11.13 1.94 1.52
N ASN A 153 12.40 2.33 1.35
CA ASN A 153 13.39 2.24 2.43
C ASN A 153 13.00 3.03 3.69
N PRO A 154 12.52 4.28 3.60
CA PRO A 154 12.09 5.02 4.78
C PRO A 154 10.90 4.36 5.49
N ILE A 155 9.98 3.76 4.73
CA ILE A 155 8.83 3.03 5.28
C ILE A 155 9.31 1.82 6.07
N ILE A 156 10.22 1.03 5.49
CA ILE A 156 10.79 -0.15 6.14
C ILE A 156 11.46 0.26 7.46
N ASN A 157 12.34 1.27 7.43
CA ASN A 157 13.07 1.75 8.61
C ASN A 157 12.17 2.32 9.72
N LYS A 158 10.94 2.71 9.40
CA LYS A 158 9.99 3.31 10.36
C LYS A 158 9.05 2.29 10.96
N ILE A 159 8.80 1.19 10.25
CA ILE A 159 7.79 0.19 10.61
C ILE A 159 8.43 -1.10 11.14
N TYR A 160 9.70 -1.36 10.81
CA TYR A 160 10.53 -2.48 11.31
C TYR A 160 11.75 -1.95 12.06
#